data_AF-A0A6I4T6P5-F1
#
_entry.id   AF-A0A6I4T6P5-F1
#
_cell.length_a   1.000
_cell.length_b   1.000
_cell.length_c   1.000
_cell.angle_alpha   90.00
_cell.angle_beta   90.00
_cell.angle_gamma   90.00
#
_symmetry.space_group_name_H-M   'P 1'
#
loop_
_entity.id
_entity.type
_entity.pdbx_description
1 polymer ?
#
loop_
_entity_poly.entity_id
_entity_poly.type
_entity_poly.pdbx_seq_one_letter_code
_entity_poly.pdbx_strand_id
1 'polypeptide(L)'
;MRFLFFYGVLLGDVAPPAVKTLLADLGPGRRATVTGRLYAAGDPQGAYPVLVEGTGEVQGMVHEAGSVDTEALDRFERIDPDDPDKGEYRRIEMDAVCADGTHCVAEVYFYNHALSPQLRPIPHGDFARFLKETGHQPYSGT
;
A
#
# COMPACT_ATOMS: atom_id res chain seq x y z
N MET A 1 -14.96 -14.06 2.39
CA MET A 1 -13.53 -13.89 2.70
C MET A 1 -13.14 -12.50 2.24
N ARG A 2 -12.44 -11.71 3.06
CA ARG A 2 -11.99 -10.36 2.70
C ARG A 2 -10.48 -10.40 2.48
N PHE A 3 -9.99 -9.75 1.44
CA PHE A 3 -8.58 -9.69 1.10
C PHE A 3 -8.08 -8.25 1.15
N LEU A 4 -6.87 -8.06 1.65
CA LEU A 4 -6.16 -6.79 1.64
C LEU A 4 -4.92 -6.92 0.77
N PHE A 5 -4.67 -5.93 -0.08
CA PHE A 5 -3.47 -5.85 -0.89
C PHE A 5 -2.60 -4.68 -0.44
N PHE A 6 -1.37 -4.99 -0.04
CA PHE A 6 -0.38 -4.02 0.42
C PHE A 6 0.77 -3.92 -0.57
N TYR A 7 1.26 -2.69 -0.80
CA TYR A 7 2.25 -2.39 -1.84
C TYR A 7 3.38 -1.45 -1.39
N GLY A 8 3.57 -1.24 -0.09
CA GLY A 8 4.79 -0.61 0.42
C GLY A 8 5.01 -0.73 1.92
N VAL A 9 4.92 0.35 2.71
CA VAL A 9 5.43 0.35 4.11
C VAL A 9 4.75 -0.64 5.04
N LEU A 10 3.54 -1.09 4.70
CA LEU A 10 2.82 -2.17 5.39
C LEU A 10 3.35 -3.58 5.05
N LEU A 11 4.38 -3.72 4.23
CA LEU A 11 4.95 -5.01 3.83
C LEU A 11 6.14 -5.43 4.72
N GLY A 12 5.92 -6.41 5.60
CA GLY A 12 6.98 -7.28 6.14
C GLY A 12 8.20 -6.55 6.76
N ASP A 13 9.40 -6.86 6.26
CA ASP A 13 10.70 -6.46 6.85
C ASP A 13 10.92 -4.94 6.92
N VAL A 14 10.19 -4.15 6.13
CA VAL A 14 10.29 -2.68 6.13
C VAL A 14 9.24 -2.01 7.03
N ALA A 15 8.32 -2.78 7.62
CA ALA A 15 7.28 -2.25 8.49
C ALA A 15 7.86 -1.77 9.84
N PRO A 16 7.55 -0.54 10.27
CA PRO A 16 7.86 -0.07 11.62
C PRO A 16 7.22 -0.96 12.70
N PRO A 17 7.77 -1.02 13.93
CA PRO A 17 7.21 -1.85 15.00
C PRO A 17 5.72 -1.59 15.29
N ALA A 18 5.28 -0.33 15.23
CA ALA A 18 3.87 0.04 15.39
C ALA A 18 2.98 -0.60 14.31
N VAL A 19 3.47 -0.64 13.07
CA VAL A 19 2.77 -1.27 11.93
C VAL A 19 2.73 -2.79 12.08
N LYS A 20 3.81 -3.43 12.58
CA LYS A 20 3.82 -4.88 12.79
C LYS A 20 2.71 -5.34 13.74
N THR A 21 2.38 -4.55 14.76
CA THR A 21 1.25 -4.84 15.66
C THR A 21 -0.09 -4.75 14.93
N LEU A 22 -0.27 -3.77 14.03
CA LEU A 22 -1.50 -3.63 13.24
C LEU A 22 -1.74 -4.82 12.29
N LEU A 23 -0.68 -5.50 11.89
CA LEU A 23 -0.71 -6.60 10.92
C LEU A 23 -0.74 -7.99 11.57
N ALA A 24 -0.77 -8.07 12.91
CA ALA A 24 -0.60 -9.33 13.65
C ALA A 24 -1.63 -10.41 13.32
N ASP A 25 -2.86 -10.01 12.96
CA ASP A 25 -3.98 -10.90 12.67
C ASP A 25 -4.19 -11.17 11.17
N LEU A 26 -3.26 -10.72 10.32
CA LEU A 26 -3.33 -11.01 8.89
C LEU A 26 -2.98 -12.47 8.61
N GLY A 27 -3.71 -13.06 7.67
CA GLY A 27 -3.34 -14.35 7.11
C GLY A 27 -2.01 -14.29 6.33
N PRO A 28 -1.50 -15.45 5.91
CA PRO A 28 -0.26 -15.51 5.13
C PRO A 28 -0.38 -14.69 3.84
N GLY A 29 0.69 -13.94 3.54
CA GLY A 29 0.76 -13.11 2.34
C GLY A 29 1.14 -13.91 1.10
N ARG A 30 0.49 -13.61 -0.03
CA ARG A 30 0.83 -14.12 -1.36
C ARG A 30 1.24 -12.97 -2.26
N ARG A 31 2.33 -13.14 -3.02
CA ARG A 31 2.76 -12.16 -4.03
C ARG A 31 1.67 -11.96 -5.07
N ALA A 32 1.38 -10.71 -5.38
CA ALA A 32 0.38 -10.34 -6.37
C ALA A 32 0.71 -8.99 -7.01
N THR A 33 -0.01 -8.66 -8.08
CA THR A 33 -0.01 -7.35 -8.72
C THR A 33 -1.41 -6.77 -8.83
N VAL A 34 -1.50 -5.44 -8.87
CA VAL A 34 -2.70 -4.69 -9.27
C VAL A 34 -2.36 -3.72 -10.40
N THR A 35 -3.35 -3.38 -11.22
CA THR A 35 -3.16 -2.42 -12.31
C THR A 35 -3.13 -0.98 -11.77
N GLY A 36 -2.08 -0.23 -12.07
CA GLY A 36 -1.98 1.18 -11.69
C GLY A 36 -0.60 1.78 -11.95
N ARG A 37 -0.38 2.99 -11.44
CA ARG A 37 0.94 3.64 -11.42
C ARG A 37 1.37 3.88 -9.98
N LEU A 38 2.64 3.63 -9.72
CA LEU A 38 3.23 3.80 -8.40
C LEU A 38 4.18 5.00 -8.40
N TYR A 39 4.12 5.79 -7.33
CA TYR A 39 5.09 6.84 -7.05
C TYR A 39 5.58 6.71 -5.62
N ALA A 40 6.72 7.33 -5.30
CA ALA A 40 7.15 7.60 -3.94
C ALA A 40 6.89 9.06 -3.59
N ALA A 41 6.20 9.27 -2.48
CA ALA A 41 6.18 10.55 -1.78
C ALA A 41 7.30 10.57 -0.73
N GLY A 42 7.87 11.75 -0.50
CA GLY A 42 8.89 11.95 0.54
C GLY A 42 8.32 12.72 1.73
N ASP A 43 8.67 12.27 2.93
CA ASP A 43 8.37 12.91 4.20
C ASP A 43 9.66 13.02 5.03
N PRO A 44 9.78 14.00 5.97
CA PRO A 44 10.89 14.02 6.91
C PRO A 44 11.16 12.70 7.65
N GLN A 45 10.14 11.86 7.83
CA GLN A 45 10.22 10.55 8.48
C GLN A 45 10.46 9.38 7.50
N GLY A 46 10.64 9.64 6.20
CA GLY A 46 10.93 8.62 5.19
C GLY A 46 10.06 8.71 3.95
N ALA A 47 10.24 7.77 3.03
CA ALA A 47 9.43 7.66 1.82
C ALA A 47 8.25 6.70 2.02
N TYR A 48 7.13 6.98 1.37
CA TYR A 48 5.96 6.10 1.31
C TYR A 48 5.42 5.99 -0.13
N PRO A 49 4.82 4.84 -0.50
CA PRO A 49 4.28 4.65 -1.85
C PRO A 49 2.96 5.39 -2.02
N VAL A 50 2.63 5.84 -3.23
CA VAL A 50 1.28 6.28 -3.60
C VAL A 50 0.85 5.55 -4.85
N LEU A 51 -0.28 4.85 -4.78
CA LEU A 51 -0.91 4.17 -5.91
C LEU A 51 -2.01 5.04 -6.50
N VAL A 52 -1.96 5.24 -7.82
CA VAL A 52 -2.98 5.97 -8.59
C VAL A 52 -3.37 5.20 -9.85
N GLU A 53 -4.41 5.68 -10.52
CA GLU A 53 -4.91 5.12 -11.76
C GLU A 53 -3.86 5.21 -12.89
N GLY A 54 -3.78 4.16 -13.70
CA GLY A 54 -3.01 4.15 -14.94
C GLY A 54 -2.70 2.74 -15.44
N THR A 55 -1.96 2.66 -16.55
CA THR A 55 -1.62 1.40 -17.24
C THR A 55 -0.21 0.96 -16.86
N GLY A 56 -0.09 0.24 -15.74
CA GLY A 56 1.13 -0.36 -15.24
C GLY A 56 0.80 -1.44 -14.22
N GLU A 57 1.80 -2.16 -13.73
CA GLU A 57 1.61 -3.16 -12.68
C GLU A 57 2.31 -2.70 -11.41
N VAL A 58 1.60 -2.78 -10.29
CA VAL A 58 2.12 -2.49 -8.96
C VAL A 58 2.26 -3.79 -8.18
N GLN A 59 3.47 -4.06 -7.71
CA GLN A 59 3.82 -5.28 -6.98
C GLN A 59 3.49 -5.13 -5.50
N GLY A 60 2.92 -6.19 -4.94
CA GLY A 60 2.54 -6.22 -3.54
C GLY A 60 2.25 -7.62 -3.03
N MET A 61 1.52 -7.67 -1.93
CA MET A 61 1.10 -8.90 -1.28
C MET A 61 -0.41 -8.86 -0.99
N VAL A 62 -1.13 -9.90 -1.39
CA VAL A 62 -2.50 -10.15 -0.93
C VAL A 62 -2.46 -10.96 0.36
N HIS A 63 -3.22 -10.52 1.35
CA HIS A 63 -3.43 -11.20 2.62
C HIS A 63 -4.92 -11.45 2.84
N GLU A 64 -5.26 -12.57 3.48
CA GLU A 64 -6.59 -12.69 4.09
C GLU A 64 -6.67 -11.69 5.25
N ALA A 65 -7.73 -10.87 5.26
CA ALA A 65 -7.88 -9.82 6.27
C ALA A 65 -8.09 -10.38 7.69
N GLY A 66 -8.63 -11.59 7.83
CA GLY A 66 -8.85 -12.21 9.14
C GLY A 66 -9.65 -11.31 10.08
N SER A 67 -9.15 -11.15 11.31
CA SER A 67 -9.68 -10.25 12.33
C SER A 67 -8.93 -8.91 12.42
N VAL A 68 -8.14 -8.55 11.41
CA VAL A 68 -7.35 -7.31 11.43
C VAL A 68 -8.22 -6.08 11.66
N ASP A 69 -7.73 -5.18 12.51
CA ASP A 69 -8.38 -3.89 12.77
C ASP A 69 -8.18 -2.95 11.56
N THR A 70 -9.14 -3.01 10.64
CA THR A 70 -9.15 -2.19 9.44
C THR A 70 -9.29 -0.70 9.74
N GLU A 71 -9.94 -0.32 10.84
CA GLU A 71 -10.05 1.09 11.23
C GLU A 71 -8.72 1.64 11.73
N ALA A 72 -7.92 0.82 12.42
CA ALA A 72 -6.57 1.20 12.80
C ALA A 72 -5.65 1.36 11.59
N LEU A 73 -5.80 0.50 10.57
CA LEU A 73 -5.11 0.68 9.29
C LEU A 73 -5.57 1.95 8.57
N ASP A 74 -6.88 2.23 8.55
CA ASP A 74 -7.46 3.44 7.95
C ASP A 74 -6.89 4.71 8.59
N ARG A 75 -6.78 4.73 9.92
CA ARG A 75 -6.15 5.85 10.64
C ARG A 75 -4.68 6.00 10.31
N PHE A 76 -3.94 4.90 10.19
CA PHE A 76 -2.53 4.92 9.81
C PHE A 76 -2.34 5.49 8.39
N GLU A 77 -3.21 5.08 7.46
CA GLU A 77 -3.24 5.55 6.07
C GLU A 77 -3.99 6.88 5.91
N ARG A 78 -4.25 7.61 7.02
CA ARG A 78 -4.87 8.95 7.04
C ARG A 78 -6.18 9.03 6.22
N ILE A 79 -6.98 7.96 6.26
CA ILE A 79 -8.35 7.99 5.77
C ILE A 79 -9.17 8.83 6.74
N ASP A 80 -9.96 9.76 6.20
CA ASP A 80 -10.95 10.50 6.97
C ASP A 80 -12.20 9.61 7.13
N PRO A 81 -12.60 9.27 8.39
CA PRO A 81 -13.72 8.37 8.63
C PRO A 81 -15.08 9.00 8.32
N ASP A 82 -15.18 10.32 8.30
CA ASP A 82 -16.42 11.05 8.01
C ASP A 82 -16.56 11.33 6.51
N ASP A 83 -15.45 11.46 5.79
CA ASP A 83 -15.41 11.69 4.34
C ASP A 83 -14.16 11.07 3.70
N PRO A 84 -14.21 9.78 3.30
CA PRO A 84 -13.05 9.07 2.75
C PRO A 84 -12.41 9.71 1.52
N ASP A 85 -13.10 10.58 0.80
CA ASP A 85 -12.55 11.30 -0.36
C ASP A 85 -11.65 12.48 0.02
N LYS A 86 -11.69 12.91 1.30
CA LYS A 86 -10.83 13.97 1.87
C LYS A 86 -9.56 13.45 2.53
N GLY A 87 -9.52 12.16 2.89
CA GLY A 87 -8.32 11.51 3.40
C GLY A 87 -7.18 11.48 2.37
N GLU A 88 -5.97 11.17 2.82
CA GLU A 88 -4.83 11.03 1.90
C GLU A 88 -5.01 9.84 0.95
N TYR A 89 -5.55 8.76 1.50
CA TYR A 89 -5.99 7.59 0.76
C TYR A 89 -7.49 7.40 0.93
N ARG A 90 -8.04 6.51 0.11
CA ARG A 90 -9.31 5.84 0.30
C ARG A 90 -9.10 4.34 0.11
N ARG A 91 -9.90 3.50 0.78
CA ARG A 91 -9.86 2.06 0.53
C ARG A 91 -10.83 1.69 -0.59
N ILE A 92 -10.34 1.10 -1.67
CA ILE A 92 -11.15 0.65 -2.81
C ILE A 92 -10.93 -0.83 -3.09
N GLU A 93 -11.88 -1.47 -3.75
CA GLU A 93 -11.69 -2.83 -4.27
C GLU A 93 -10.98 -2.79 -5.63
N MET A 94 -9.96 -3.63 -5.80
CA MET A 94 -9.26 -3.84 -7.07
C MET A 94 -9.09 -5.33 -7.35
N ASP A 95 -9.03 -5.68 -8.63
CA ASP A 95 -8.62 -7.02 -9.06
C ASP A 95 -7.11 -7.18 -8.88
N ALA A 96 -6.73 -8.18 -8.07
CA ALA A 96 -5.35 -8.54 -7.80
C ALA A 96 -5.02 -9.89 -8.44
N VAL A 97 -3.92 -9.93 -9.17
CA VAL A 97 -3.42 -11.13 -9.85
C VAL A 97 -2.28 -11.72 -9.03
N CYS A 98 -2.50 -12.90 -8.44
CA CYS A 98 -1.48 -13.62 -7.68
C CYS A 98 -0.41 -14.20 -8.61
N ALA A 99 0.76 -14.52 -8.05
CA ALA A 99 1.89 -15.06 -8.82
C ALA A 99 1.60 -16.40 -9.53
N ASP A 100 0.59 -17.15 -9.09
CA ASP A 100 0.11 -18.38 -9.74
C ASP A 100 -0.92 -18.12 -10.86
N GLY A 101 -1.21 -16.85 -11.16
CA GLY A 101 -2.21 -16.42 -12.13
C GLY A 101 -3.64 -16.40 -11.60
N THR A 102 -3.88 -16.70 -10.32
CA THR A 102 -5.22 -16.61 -9.74
C THR A 102 -5.62 -15.16 -9.49
N HIS A 103 -6.89 -14.85 -9.73
CA HIS A 103 -7.46 -13.53 -9.50
C HIS A 103 -8.23 -13.50 -8.18
N CYS A 104 -8.18 -12.37 -7.48
CA CYS A 104 -9.05 -12.09 -6.35
C CYS A 104 -9.35 -10.60 -6.24
N VAL A 105 -10.53 -10.27 -5.73
CA VAL A 105 -10.86 -8.90 -5.35
C VAL A 105 -10.24 -8.63 -3.98
N ALA A 106 -9.40 -7.59 -3.91
CA ALA A 106 -8.75 -7.15 -2.68
C ALA A 106 -9.01 -5.66 -2.44
N GLU A 107 -9.12 -5.30 -1.17
CA GLU A 107 -9.14 -3.92 -0.73
C GLU A 107 -7.72 -3.32 -0.79
N VAL A 108 -7.62 -2.12 -1.35
CA VAL A 108 -6.37 -1.42 -1.63
C VAL A 108 -6.48 0.02 -1.14
N TYR A 109 -5.45 0.52 -0.47
CA TYR A 109 -5.32 1.95 -0.19
C TYR A 109 -4.95 2.68 -1.47
N PHE A 110 -5.79 3.58 -1.94
CA PHE A 110 -5.63 4.28 -3.22
C PHE A 110 -5.55 5.77 -2.97
N TYR A 111 -4.58 6.44 -3.59
CA TYR A 111 -4.27 7.84 -3.31
C TYR A 111 -5.38 8.76 -3.83
N ASN A 112 -5.84 9.68 -2.98
CA ASN A 112 -6.96 10.57 -3.29
C ASN A 112 -6.57 11.87 -4.00
N HIS A 113 -5.33 12.34 -3.80
CA HIS A 113 -4.96 13.67 -4.25
C HIS A 113 -4.41 13.70 -5.67
N ALA A 114 -4.43 14.89 -6.27
CA ALA A 114 -3.80 15.14 -7.55
C ALA A 114 -2.28 14.88 -7.47
N LEU A 115 -1.72 14.35 -8.55
CA LEU A 115 -0.29 14.11 -8.62
C LEU A 115 0.49 15.42 -8.53
N SER A 116 1.34 15.51 -7.51
CA SER A 116 2.27 16.61 -7.34
C SER A 116 3.59 16.36 -8.10
N PRO A 117 4.27 17.39 -8.63
CA PRO A 117 5.63 17.28 -9.17
C PRO A 117 6.68 16.75 -8.17
N GLN A 118 6.40 16.79 -6.86
CA GLN A 118 7.30 16.23 -5.84
C GLN A 118 7.25 14.70 -5.76
N LEU A 119 6.21 14.06 -6.32
CA LEU A 119 6.09 12.61 -6.36
C LEU A 119 7.09 12.03 -7.35
N ARG A 120 7.88 11.05 -6.91
CA ARG A 120 8.87 10.38 -7.77
C ARG A 120 8.24 9.14 -8.40
N PRO A 121 8.15 9.03 -9.73
CA PRO A 121 7.58 7.85 -10.37
C PRO A 121 8.42 6.61 -10.07
N ILE A 122 7.75 5.46 -9.92
CA ILE A 122 8.36 4.14 -9.79
C ILE A 122 7.86 3.30 -10.98
N PRO A 123 8.51 3.38 -12.16
CA PRO A 123 7.99 2.76 -13.39
C PRO A 123 7.84 1.24 -13.32
N HIS A 124 8.64 0.56 -12.50
CA HIS A 124 8.57 -0.89 -12.31
C HIS A 124 7.58 -1.32 -11.21
N GLY A 125 6.89 -0.38 -10.56
CA GLY A 125 5.82 -0.66 -9.61
C GLY A 125 6.21 -1.40 -8.33
N ASP A 126 7.49 -1.40 -7.95
CA ASP A 126 7.98 -2.12 -6.76
C ASP A 126 8.61 -1.15 -5.77
N PHE A 127 7.88 -0.81 -4.71
CA PHE A 127 8.34 0.14 -3.70
C PHE A 127 9.56 -0.37 -2.92
N ALA A 128 9.60 -1.66 -2.60
CA ALA A 128 10.71 -2.25 -1.86
C ALA A 128 12.01 -2.21 -2.67
N ARG A 129 11.91 -2.45 -3.98
CA ARG A 129 13.03 -2.26 -4.92
C ARG A 129 13.45 -0.79 -5.00
N PHE A 130 12.50 0.14 -5.08
CA PHE A 130 12.80 1.58 -5.09
C PHE A 130 13.61 2.00 -3.85
N LEU A 131 13.22 1.58 -2.64
CA LEU A 131 13.97 1.89 -1.42
C LEU A 131 15.41 1.35 -1.47
N LYS A 132 15.59 0.11 -1.94
CA LYS A 132 16.92 -0.51 -2.07
C LYS A 132 17.80 0.21 -3.09
N GLU A 133 17.25 0.61 -4.23
CA GLU A 133 18.00 1.28 -5.31
C GLU A 133 18.37 2.73 -4.97
N THR A 134 17.55 3.41 -4.18
CA THR A 134 17.72 4.84 -3.86
C THR A 134 18.35 5.10 -2.48
N GLY A 135 18.35 4.11 -1.59
CA GLY A 135 18.79 4.27 -0.20
C GLY A 135 17.83 5.06 0.69
N HIS A 136 16.62 5.37 0.21
CA HIS A 136 15.58 5.99 1.02
C HIS A 136 15.16 5.07 2.17
N GLN A 137 14.86 5.65 3.33
CA GLN A 137 14.27 4.94 4.45
C GLN A 137 12.74 4.88 4.28
N PRO A 138 12.08 3.78 4.67
CA PRO A 138 10.62 3.72 4.70
C PRO A 138 10.05 4.69 5.75
N TYR A 139 8.89 5.26 5.47
CA TYR A 139 8.16 6.12 6.42
C TYR A 139 7.89 5.39 7.74
N SER A 140 8.27 6.01 8.86
CA SER A 140 8.17 5.39 10.20
C SER A 140 6.92 5.74 11.00
N GLY A 141 6.24 6.86 10.70
CA GLY A 141 5.05 7.32 11.42
C GLY A 141 5.30 7.78 12.86
N THR A 142 6.55 8.07 13.23
CA THR A 142 7.00 8.38 14.62
C THR A 142 7.61 9.76 14.76
#